data_AF-A0A6B0UC55-F1
#
_entry.id   AF-A0A6B0UC55-F1
#
_cell.length_a   1.000
_cell.length_b   1.000
_cell.length_c   1.000
_cell.angle_alpha   90.00
_cell.angle_beta   90.00
_cell.angle_gamma   90.00
#
_symmetry.space_group_name_H-M   'P 1'
#
loop_
_entity.id
_entity.type
_entity.pdbx_description
1 polymer ?
#
loop_
_entity_poly.entity_id
_entity_poly.type
_entity_poly.pdbx_seq_one_letter_code
_entity_poly.pdbx_strand_id
1 'polypeptide(L)'
;KRARMSCNARARFLINVSCKLLRFLEKVYLIKDGTGEDIGGFAVGSHCSECDRCVCLSSECSIFYTRRFCKDCFSSRSQQFPPQIGQMFQGSTTKASSLV
;
A
#
# COMPACT_ATOMS: atom_id res chain seq x y z
N LYS A 1 -18.77 -4.23 10.17
CA LYS A 1 -19.35 -3.43 9.06
C LYS A 1 -18.21 -3.05 8.12
N ARG A 2 -18.09 -3.66 6.92
CA ARG A 2 -17.03 -3.34 5.96
C ARG A 2 -17.34 -1.99 5.32
N ALA A 3 -16.49 -0.99 5.56
CA ALA A 3 -16.55 0.27 4.83
C ALA A 3 -16.26 -0.03 3.34
N ARG A 4 -17.24 0.22 2.47
CA ARG A 4 -16.99 0.26 1.02
C ARG A 4 -16.16 1.51 0.74
N MET A 5 -14.85 1.34 0.60
CA MET A 5 -13.99 2.39 0.04
C MET A 5 -14.36 2.54 -1.43
N SER A 6 -14.98 3.67 -1.77
CA SER A 6 -15.28 4.03 -3.15
C SER A 6 -13.97 4.36 -3.88
N CYS A 7 -13.53 3.47 -4.79
CA CYS A 7 -12.33 3.65 -5.61
C CYS A 7 -12.62 4.67 -6.72
N ASN A 8 -12.44 5.97 -6.45
CA ASN A 8 -12.36 7.00 -7.48
C ASN A 8 -11.03 7.73 -7.36
N ALA A 9 -9.96 7.12 -7.88
CA ALA A 9 -8.60 7.63 -7.82
C ALA A 9 -8.04 7.88 -9.22
N ARG A 10 -8.25 9.10 -9.70
CA ARG A 10 -7.43 9.69 -10.76
C ARG A 10 -6.86 11.01 -10.26
N ALA A 11 -5.85 10.92 -9.41
CA ALA A 11 -5.09 12.11 -9.12
C ALA A 11 -3.62 11.78 -8.88
N ARG A 12 -2.78 12.36 -9.73
CA ARG A 12 -1.35 12.56 -9.47
C ARG A 12 -1.25 13.67 -8.44
N PHE A 13 -1.59 13.40 -7.19
CA PHE A 13 -1.55 14.42 -6.14
C PHE A 13 -0.10 14.65 -5.73
N LEU A 14 0.46 15.74 -6.25
CA LEU A 14 1.59 16.42 -5.66
C LEU A 14 1.10 17.03 -4.34
N ILE A 15 1.66 16.61 -3.21
CA ILE A 15 1.34 17.22 -1.91
C ILE A 15 2.35 18.35 -1.70
N ASN A 16 1.86 19.57 -1.50
CA ASN A 16 2.69 20.70 -1.10
C ASN A 16 2.83 20.66 0.41
N VAL A 17 4.00 20.23 0.89
CA VAL A 17 4.34 20.26 2.32
C VAL A 17 5.34 21.40 2.52
N SER A 18 4.81 22.60 2.81
CA SER A 18 5.44 23.88 3.22
C SER A 18 6.72 24.40 2.54
N CYS A 19 7.44 23.65 1.71
CA CYS A 19 8.54 24.09 0.82
C CYS A 19 9.12 22.93 -0.04
N LYS A 20 8.52 21.72 -0.03
CA LYS A 20 8.99 20.58 -0.83
C LYS A 20 7.84 19.93 -1.59
N LEU A 21 8.04 19.75 -2.89
CA LEU A 21 7.14 19.01 -3.76
C LEU A 21 7.31 17.50 -3.51
N LEU A 22 6.32 16.87 -2.89
CA LEU A 22 6.35 15.42 -2.65
C LEU A 22 5.65 14.70 -3.79
N ARG A 23 6.35 13.75 -4.43
CA ARG A 23 5.83 12.94 -5.55
C ARG A 23 5.88 11.46 -5.19
N PHE A 24 4.73 10.81 -5.18
CA PHE A 24 4.64 9.36 -5.03
C PHE A 24 5.15 8.63 -6.29
N LEU A 25 5.79 7.48 -6.09
CA LEU A 25 6.24 6.59 -7.17
C LEU A 25 5.11 5.69 -7.70
N GLU A 26 3.92 5.79 -7.11
CA GLU A 26 2.74 5.02 -7.49
C GLU A 26 1.46 5.86 -7.29
N LYS A 27 0.33 5.35 -7.81
CA LYS A 27 -0.98 5.92 -7.51
C LYS A 27 -1.32 5.60 -6.05
N VAL A 28 -1.72 6.59 -5.25
CA VAL A 28 -2.09 6.37 -3.85
C VAL A 28 -3.45 6.98 -3.53
N TYR A 29 -4.18 6.34 -2.62
CA TYR A 29 -5.33 6.91 -1.95
C TYR A 29 -4.84 7.76 -0.78
N LEU A 30 -5.24 9.03 -0.75
CA LEU A 30 -4.87 9.98 0.30
C LEU A 30 -6.10 10.30 1.16
N ILE A 31 -5.90 10.34 2.47
CA ILE A 31 -6.85 10.91 3.42
C ILE A 31 -6.22 12.20 3.95
N LYS A 32 -6.92 13.32 3.78
CA LYS A 32 -6.50 14.60 4.38
C LYS A 32 -6.60 14.51 5.90
N ASP A 33 -5.65 15.12 6.60
CA ASP A 33 -5.82 15.34 8.04
C ASP A 33 -6.96 16.36 8.27
N GLY A 34 -7.78 16.10 9.28
CA GLY A 34 -8.98 16.88 9.57
C GLY A 34 -8.69 18.24 10.22
N THR A 35 -7.41 18.58 10.39
CA THR A 35 -6.92 19.76 11.12
C THR A 35 -7.05 21.06 10.34
N GLY A 36 -7.54 21.04 9.10
CA GLY A 36 -7.91 22.25 8.34
C GLY A 36 -6.73 23.07 7.81
N GLU A 37 -5.52 22.82 8.31
CA GLU A 37 -4.30 23.31 7.70
C GLU A 37 -3.91 22.34 6.56
N ASP A 38 -3.56 22.86 5.37
CA ASP A 38 -3.14 22.06 4.19
C ASP A 38 -1.76 21.38 4.40
N ILE A 39 -1.46 20.96 5.63
CA ILE A 39 -0.20 20.37 6.07
C ILE A 39 -0.30 18.85 5.96
N GLY A 40 -0.50 18.36 4.74
CA GLY A 40 -0.31 16.95 4.40
C GLY A 40 -1.53 16.03 4.53
N GLY A 41 -1.26 14.73 4.49
CA GLY A 41 -2.27 13.68 4.49
C GLY A 41 -1.65 12.29 4.54
N PHE A 42 -2.47 11.29 4.84
CA PHE A 42 -2.06 9.90 4.96
C PHE A 42 -2.31 9.14 3.67
N ALA A 43 -1.27 8.49 3.15
CA ALA A 43 -1.45 7.49 2.10
C ALA A 43 -1.98 6.20 2.76
N VAL A 44 -3.11 5.67 2.26
CA VAL A 44 -3.80 4.53 2.89
C VAL A 44 -3.93 3.30 1.99
N GLY A 45 -3.72 3.47 0.68
CA GLY A 45 -3.71 2.33 -0.24
C GLY A 45 -3.36 2.74 -1.67
N SER A 46 -3.49 1.79 -2.59
CA SER A 46 -3.19 1.91 -4.02
C SER A 46 -3.85 0.76 -4.79
N HIS A 47 -3.51 0.59 -6.05
CA HIS A 47 -3.90 -0.56 -6.88
C HIS A 47 -2.74 -1.54 -7.00
N CYS A 48 -3.06 -2.84 -7.01
CA CYS A 48 -2.11 -3.86 -7.46
C CYS A 48 -1.82 -3.65 -8.95
N SER A 49 -0.55 -3.63 -9.33
CA SER A 49 -0.14 -3.33 -10.70
C SER A 49 -0.34 -4.51 -11.68
N GLU A 50 -0.77 -5.66 -11.16
CA GLU A 50 -1.04 -6.88 -11.94
C GLU A 50 -2.52 -7.13 -12.16
N CYS A 51 -3.33 -6.97 -11.10
CA CYS A 51 -4.75 -7.28 -11.13
C CYS A 51 -5.65 -6.06 -10.91
N ASP A 52 -5.06 -4.87 -10.78
CA ASP A 52 -5.74 -3.58 -10.53
C ASP A 52 -6.63 -3.56 -9.26
N ARG A 53 -6.51 -4.56 -8.38
CA ARG A 53 -7.27 -4.60 -7.13
C ARG A 53 -6.83 -3.48 -6.18
N CYS A 54 -7.80 -2.74 -5.63
CA CYS A 54 -7.56 -1.79 -4.55
C CYS A 54 -7.00 -2.52 -3.31
N VAL A 55 -5.83 -2.11 -2.81
CA VAL A 55 -5.11 -2.73 -1.67
C VAL A 55 -4.61 -1.67 -0.69
N CYS A 56 -4.51 -2.03 0.59
CA CYS A 56 -3.95 -1.15 1.62
C CYS A 56 -2.41 -1.12 1.56
N LEU A 57 -1.76 -0.08 2.10
CA LEU A 57 -0.29 0.03 2.10
C LEU A 57 0.41 -0.94 3.07
N SER A 58 -0.33 -1.56 3.99
CA SER A 58 0.24 -2.52 4.95
C SER A 58 0.87 -3.71 4.21
N SER A 59 1.98 -4.22 4.74
CA SER A 59 2.67 -5.43 4.29
C SER A 59 1.76 -6.66 4.29
N GLU A 60 0.68 -6.65 5.09
CA GLU A 60 -0.33 -7.70 5.09
C GLU A 60 -1.20 -7.73 3.81
N CYS A 61 -1.39 -6.57 3.19
CA CYS A 61 -2.19 -6.42 1.97
C CYS A 61 -1.33 -6.46 0.70
N SER A 62 -0.20 -5.75 0.71
CA SER A 62 0.58 -5.47 -0.49
C SER A 62 2.02 -5.06 -0.20
N ILE A 63 2.86 -5.11 -1.24
CA ILE A 63 4.27 -4.68 -1.18
C ILE A 63 4.56 -3.74 -2.33
N PHE A 64 5.37 -2.72 -2.06
CA PHE A 64 5.94 -1.86 -3.08
C PHE A 64 7.40 -2.26 -3.33
N TYR A 65 7.74 -2.53 -4.60
CA TYR A 65 9.11 -2.74 -5.05
C TYR A 65 9.46 -1.68 -6.12
N THR A 66 9.21 -1.97 -7.39
CA THR A 66 9.19 -0.98 -8.49
C THR A 66 7.79 -0.45 -8.76
N ARG A 67 6.79 -1.25 -8.38
CA ARG A 67 5.35 -1.00 -8.43
C ARG A 67 4.68 -1.85 -7.35
N ARG A 68 3.41 -1.61 -7.04
CA ARG A 68 2.73 -2.33 -5.96
C ARG A 68 2.12 -3.65 -6.43
N PHE A 69 2.23 -4.68 -5.60
CA PHE A 69 1.64 -6.01 -5.82
C PHE A 69 0.82 -6.41 -4.60
N CYS A 70 -0.39 -6.94 -4.80
CA CYS A 70 -1.13 -7.61 -3.72
C CYS A 70 -0.43 -8.92 -3.33
N LYS A 71 -0.73 -9.43 -2.13
CA LYS A 71 -0.22 -10.71 -1.62
C LYS A 71 -0.35 -11.84 -2.64
N ASP A 72 -1.54 -12.02 -3.21
CA ASP A 72 -1.81 -13.09 -4.16
C ASP A 72 -0.91 -13.00 -5.40
N CYS A 73 -0.79 -11.80 -5.98
CA CYS A 73 0.04 -11.57 -7.16
C CYS A 73 1.53 -11.70 -6.85
N PHE A 74 1.98 -11.27 -5.67
CA PHE A 74 3.35 -11.44 -5.22
C PHE A 74 3.69 -12.93 -5.08
N SER A 75 2.86 -13.70 -4.36
CA SER A 75 3.05 -15.14 -4.15
C SER A 75 3.09 -15.92 -5.46
N SER A 76 2.20 -15.60 -6.40
CA SER A 76 2.15 -16.25 -7.73
C SER A 76 3.42 -16.07 -8.56
N ARG A 77 4.21 -15.03 -8.25
CA ARG A 77 5.41 -14.62 -9.00
C ARG A 77 6.62 -14.49 -8.10
N SER A 78 6.62 -15.14 -6.94
CA SER A 78 7.66 -15.00 -5.91
C SER A 78 9.07 -15.21 -6.45
N GLN A 79 9.23 -16.12 -7.43
CA GLN A 79 10.51 -16.39 -8.10
C GLN A 79 11.04 -15.25 -8.98
N GLN A 80 10.20 -14.29 -9.37
CA GLN A 80 10.61 -13.12 -10.15
C GLN A 80 11.12 -11.97 -9.27
N PHE A 81 10.97 -12.08 -7.95
CA PHE A 81 11.42 -11.09 -7.00
C PHE A 81 12.79 -11.50 -6.42
N PRO A 82 13.65 -10.53 -6.09
CA PRO A 82 14.85 -10.81 -5.33
C PRO A 82 14.51 -11.52 -4.01
N PRO A 83 15.30 -12.51 -3.57
CA PRO A 83 15.03 -13.29 -2.36
C PRO A 83 14.78 -12.44 -1.10
N GLN A 84 15.44 -11.28 -1.03
CA GLN A 84 15.34 -10.32 0.07
C GLN A 84 13.92 -9.75 0.20
N ILE A 85 13.19 -9.59 -0.92
CA ILE A 85 11.82 -9.06 -0.93
C ILE A 85 10.82 -10.12 -0.45
N GLY A 86 11.06 -11.40 -0.77
CA GLY A 86 10.23 -12.53 -0.32
C GLY A 86 10.10 -12.62 1.20
N GLN A 87 11.18 -12.31 1.92
CA GLN A 87 11.22 -12.33 3.38
C GLN A 87 10.38 -11.21 4.02
N MET A 88 10.25 -10.06 3.34
CA MET A 88 9.44 -8.93 3.83
C MET A 88 7.93 -9.17 3.73
N PHE A 89 7.48 -10.03 2.81
CA PHE A 89 6.05 -10.38 2.67
C PHE A 89 5.63 -11.50 3.63
N GLN A 90 6.59 -12.26 4.14
CA GLN A 90 6.38 -13.20 5.24
C GLN A 90 6.29 -12.42 6.54
N GLY A 91 5.24 -11.59 6.64
CA GLY A 91 4.83 -10.98 7.89
C GLY A 91 4.82 -12.06 8.96
N SER A 92 5.49 -11.77 10.08
CA SER A 92 5.56 -12.55 11.30
C SER A 92 4.46 -13.60 11.37
N THR A 93 4.81 -14.86 11.15
CA THR A 93 4.04 -15.90 11.81
C THR A 93 4.19 -15.60 13.29
N THR A 94 3.22 -14.89 13.89
CA THR A 94 2.78 -15.33 15.20
C THR A 94 2.43 -16.78 14.93
N LYS A 95 3.36 -17.68 15.27
CA LYS A 95 3.00 -19.06 15.51
C LYS A 95 1.77 -18.93 16.41
N ALA A 96 0.62 -19.38 15.93
CA ALA A 96 -0.42 -19.76 16.85
C ALA A 96 0.25 -20.85 17.69
N SER A 97 0.81 -20.47 18.83
CA SER A 97 1.09 -21.44 19.87
C SER A 97 -0.27 -22.03 20.16
N SER A 98 -0.45 -23.26 19.69
CA SER A 98 -1.35 -24.22 20.29
C SER A 98 -1.10 -24.16 21.80
N LEU A 99 -1.98 -23.48 22.52
CA LEU A 99 -2.25 -23.83 23.90
C LEU A 99 -3.22 -25.01 23.81
N VAL A 100 -2.62 -26.20 23.89
CA VAL A 100 -3.27 -27.36 24.52
C VAL A 100 -3.48 -27.02 25.98
#